data_AF-A0A7X9PF70-F1
#
_entry.id   AF-A0A7X9PF70-F1
#
_cell.length_a   1.000
_cell.length_b   1.000
_cell.length_c   1.000
_cell.angle_alpha   90.00
_cell.angle_beta   90.00
_cell.angle_gamma   90.00
#
_symmetry.space_group_name_H-M   'P 1'
#
loop_
_entity.id
_entity.type
_entity.pdbx_description
1 polymer ?
#
loop_
_entity_poly.entity_id
_entity_poly.type
_entity_poly.pdbx_seq_one_letter_code
_entity_poly.pdbx_strand_id
1 'polypeptide(L)'
;MNSMLFPASTGTITLAIAPHAGISLVDEVIAHLALSNSVRVFDCGNRTNVFPIAKIIRSLTTDVDNALAAIQVSRAFTCYQVTAMLHQEPALKGTPIIVVDLLSTFLDEDVSLTESHRLLAQSITSLQRLCKTSPILITINPLLSLSAERISLLNALAQIAQITYRFEETVPVLPQQQEMLWPPEI
;
A
#
# COMPACT_ATOMS: atom_id res chain seq x y z
N MET A 1 16.91 -0.95 -3.72
CA MET A 1 16.90 0.02 -2.60
C MET A 1 15.70 0.92 -2.75
N ASN A 2 14.52 0.46 -2.32
CA ASN A 2 13.30 1.27 -2.29
C ASN A 2 12.95 1.81 -0.89
N SER A 3 13.92 1.80 0.03
CA SER A 3 13.76 2.28 1.42
C SER A 3 13.39 3.77 1.53
N MET A 4 13.45 4.54 0.44
CA MET A 4 13.08 5.95 0.41
C MET A 4 11.57 6.21 0.47
N LEU A 5 10.73 5.19 0.27
CA LEU A 5 9.27 5.37 0.22
C LEU A 5 8.59 5.40 1.59
N PHE A 6 9.21 4.81 2.60
CA PHE A 6 8.62 4.77 3.93
C PHE A 6 9.07 5.98 4.74
N PRO A 7 8.16 6.71 5.41
CA PRO A 7 8.54 7.89 6.15
C PRO A 7 9.49 7.54 7.30
N ALA A 8 10.61 8.25 7.37
CA ALA A 8 11.62 8.04 8.41
C ALA A 8 11.20 8.58 9.79
N SER A 9 10.16 9.42 9.85
CA SER A 9 9.70 10.12 11.05
C SER A 9 8.22 9.90 11.35
N THR A 10 7.87 9.87 12.63
CA THR A 10 6.48 10.01 13.10
C THR A 10 5.91 11.37 12.68
N GLY A 11 4.60 11.47 12.56
CA GLY A 11 3.89 12.67 12.12
C GLY A 11 3.78 12.78 10.60
N THR A 12 4.19 11.76 9.86
CA THR A 12 4.22 11.74 8.40
C THR A 12 3.35 10.61 7.85
N ILE A 13 2.46 11.00 6.94
CA ILE A 13 1.70 10.12 6.06
C ILE A 13 2.28 10.28 4.66
N THR A 14 2.79 9.18 4.12
CA THR A 14 3.21 9.08 2.73
C THR A 14 2.12 8.38 1.93
N LEU A 15 1.69 8.98 0.82
CA LEU A 15 0.80 8.37 -0.16
C LEU A 15 1.61 7.90 -1.38
N ALA A 16 1.52 6.62 -1.71
CA ALA A 16 2.08 6.06 -2.93
C ALA A 16 0.96 5.64 -3.88
N ILE A 17 0.93 6.24 -5.07
CA ILE A 17 0.00 5.91 -6.15
C ILE A 17 0.81 5.10 -7.17
N ALA A 18 0.59 3.79 -7.24
CA ALA A 18 1.44 2.89 -8.01
C ALA A 18 0.66 1.73 -8.62
N PRO A 19 0.97 1.30 -9.86
CA PRO A 19 0.33 0.13 -10.48
C PRO A 19 0.29 -1.07 -9.52
N HIS A 20 -0.83 -1.79 -9.52
CA HIS A 20 -1.11 -2.88 -8.58
C HIS A 20 -0.96 -2.47 -7.11
N ALA A 21 -1.30 -1.22 -6.80
CA ALA A 21 -1.10 -0.59 -5.49
C ALA A 21 0.33 -0.67 -4.95
N GLY A 22 1.33 -0.78 -5.84
CA GLY A 22 2.74 -0.82 -5.49
C GLY A 22 3.15 -2.08 -4.72
N ILE A 23 2.51 -3.23 -4.95
CA ILE A 23 2.68 -4.41 -4.11
C ILE A 23 4.14 -4.88 -3.97
N SER A 24 4.90 -4.95 -5.07
CA SER A 24 6.30 -5.37 -5.02
C SER A 24 7.17 -4.45 -4.17
N LEU A 25 6.85 -3.15 -4.20
CA LEU A 25 7.51 -2.15 -3.38
C LEU A 25 7.12 -2.30 -1.91
N VAL A 26 5.83 -2.50 -1.63
CA VAL A 26 5.32 -2.74 -0.28
C VAL A 26 5.96 -3.99 0.33
N ASP A 27 6.13 -5.06 -0.44
CA ASP A 27 6.79 -6.28 0.02
C ASP A 27 8.24 -6.02 0.46
N GLU A 28 9.00 -5.24 -0.32
CA GLU A 28 10.35 -4.81 0.07
C GLU A 28 10.33 -3.96 1.35
N VAL A 29 9.43 -2.98 1.45
CA VAL A 29 9.33 -2.10 2.63
C VAL A 29 8.98 -2.90 3.88
N ILE A 30 7.98 -3.78 3.81
CA ILE A 30 7.60 -4.67 4.92
C ILE A 30 8.80 -5.51 5.36
N ALA A 31 9.48 -6.15 4.41
CA ALA A 31 10.62 -7.02 4.71
C ALA A 31 11.71 -6.27 5.46
N HIS A 32 12.09 -5.06 5.02
CA HIS A 32 13.14 -4.27 5.68
C HIS A 32 12.72 -3.77 7.07
N LEU A 33 11.48 -3.30 7.23
CA LEU A 33 10.98 -2.84 8.53
C LEU A 33 10.96 -3.98 9.56
N ALA A 34 10.53 -5.17 9.12
CA ALA A 34 10.43 -6.36 9.95
C ALA A 34 11.78 -6.86 10.48
N LEU A 35 12.91 -6.49 9.86
CA LEU A 35 14.24 -6.79 10.39
C LEU A 35 14.60 -5.98 11.64
N SER A 36 13.94 -4.83 11.83
CA SER A 36 14.28 -3.90 12.92
C SER A 36 13.24 -3.91 14.03
N ASN A 37 11.95 -3.86 13.69
CA ASN A 37 10.84 -3.78 14.64
C ASN A 37 9.55 -4.36 14.05
N SER A 38 8.52 -4.51 14.89
CA SER A 38 7.19 -4.89 14.44
C SER A 38 6.62 -3.88 13.43
N VAL A 39 5.93 -4.38 12.40
CA VAL A 39 5.24 -3.59 11.38
C VAL A 39 3.77 -4.00 11.31
N ARG A 40 2.88 -3.00 11.28
CA ARG A 40 1.44 -3.20 11.19
C ARG A 40 0.98 -2.99 9.75
N VAL A 41 0.33 -4.00 9.17
CA VAL A 41 -0.15 -3.97 7.78
C VAL A 41 -1.66 -4.12 7.75
N PHE A 42 -2.35 -3.13 7.16
CA PHE A 42 -3.77 -3.18 6.83
C PHE A 42 -3.93 -3.45 5.34
N ASP A 43 -4.29 -4.67 4.99
CA ASP A 43 -4.49 -5.10 3.61
C ASP A 43 -5.96 -4.90 3.21
N CYS A 44 -6.24 -3.79 2.53
CA CYS A 44 -7.59 -3.40 2.14
C CYS A 44 -7.97 -3.96 0.76
N GLY A 45 -7.02 -4.03 -0.17
CA GLY A 45 -7.25 -4.54 -1.53
C GLY A 45 -6.96 -6.02 -1.73
N ASN A 46 -6.79 -6.78 -0.64
CA ASN A 46 -6.39 -8.20 -0.68
C ASN A 46 -5.15 -8.43 -1.57
N ARG A 47 -4.13 -7.58 -1.40
CA ARG A 47 -2.91 -7.58 -2.21
C ARG A 47 -1.73 -8.22 -1.49
N THR A 48 -1.71 -8.21 -0.15
CA THR A 48 -0.54 -8.64 0.62
C THR A 48 -0.36 -10.15 0.55
N ASN A 49 0.81 -10.57 0.05
CA ASN A 49 1.24 -11.96 0.02
C ASN A 49 2.52 -12.14 0.86
N VAL A 50 2.47 -13.03 1.86
CA VAL A 50 3.60 -13.27 2.77
C VAL A 50 4.75 -14.01 2.07
N PHE A 51 4.48 -14.74 0.98
CA PHE A 51 5.51 -15.54 0.32
C PHE A 51 6.65 -14.72 -0.32
N PRO A 52 6.38 -13.70 -1.17
CA PRO A 52 7.43 -12.78 -1.64
C PRO A 52 8.20 -12.12 -0.51
N ILE A 53 7.51 -11.67 0.54
CA ILE A 53 8.11 -11.04 1.73
C ILE A 53 9.08 -12.01 2.42
N ALA A 54 8.66 -13.26 2.64
CA ALA A 54 9.50 -14.28 3.26
C ALA A 54 10.73 -14.60 2.42
N LYS A 55 10.61 -14.61 1.08
CA LYS A 55 11.75 -14.80 0.18
C LYS A 55 12.77 -13.66 0.32
N ILE A 56 12.31 -12.41 0.41
CA ILE A 56 13.17 -11.25 0.64
C ILE A 56 13.85 -11.37 2.00
N ILE A 57 13.11 -11.64 3.07
CA ILE A 57 13.67 -11.79 4.44
C ILE A 57 14.76 -12.86 4.50
N ARG A 58 14.55 -14.03 3.88
CA ARG A 58 15.55 -15.11 3.80
C ARG A 58 16.86 -14.71 3.14
N SER A 59 16.84 -13.70 2.27
CA SER A 59 18.04 -13.15 1.64
C SER A 59 18.74 -12.07 2.48
N LEU A 60 18.06 -11.52 3.48
CA LEU A 60 18.53 -10.39 4.29
C LEU A 60 18.99 -10.80 5.69
N THR A 61 18.46 -11.89 6.25
CA THR A 61 18.78 -12.34 7.60
C THR A 61 18.71 -13.87 7.73
N THR A 62 19.45 -14.41 8.68
CA THR A 62 19.33 -15.81 9.13
C THR A 62 18.22 -15.99 10.18
N ASP A 63 17.83 -14.92 10.87
CA ASP A 63 16.76 -14.93 11.89
C ASP A 63 15.38 -14.68 11.25
N VAL A 64 15.00 -15.60 10.36
CA VAL A 64 13.81 -15.46 9.51
C VAL A 64 12.51 -15.51 10.32
N ASP A 65 12.46 -16.37 11.34
CA ASP A 65 11.23 -16.61 12.10
C ASP A 65 10.86 -15.38 12.95
N ASN A 66 11.82 -14.75 13.61
CA ASN A 66 11.57 -13.52 14.36
C ASN A 66 11.17 -12.36 13.44
N ALA A 67 11.82 -12.22 12.28
CA ALA A 67 11.45 -11.21 11.30
C ALA A 67 10.02 -11.42 10.76
N LEU A 68 9.62 -12.66 10.46
CA LEU A 68 8.25 -12.94 10.04
C LEU A 68 7.23 -12.70 11.15
N ALA A 69 7.55 -13.07 12.40
CA ALA A 69 6.70 -12.82 13.57
C ALA A 69 6.49 -11.33 13.87
N ALA A 70 7.40 -10.46 13.41
CA ALA A 70 7.29 -9.01 13.54
C ALA A 70 6.21 -8.40 12.61
N ILE A 71 5.70 -9.15 11.61
CA ILE A 71 4.73 -8.65 10.63
C ILE A 71 3.30 -8.97 11.08
N GLN A 72 2.53 -7.93 11.38
CA GLN A 72 1.14 -8.06 11.84
C GLN A 72 0.17 -7.62 10.74
N VAL A 73 -0.39 -8.58 10.00
CA VAL A 73 -1.33 -8.31 8.90
C VAL A 73 -2.78 -8.39 9.39
N SER A 74 -3.59 -7.40 9.06
CA SER A 74 -5.05 -7.48 9.14
C SER A 74 -5.68 -7.16 7.79
N ARG A 75 -6.56 -8.05 7.34
CA ARG A 75 -7.28 -7.91 6.08
C ARG A 75 -8.69 -7.38 6.32
N ALA A 76 -9.10 -6.45 5.47
CA ALA A 76 -10.50 -6.06 5.33
C ALA A 76 -10.99 -6.37 3.93
N PHE A 77 -12.29 -6.69 3.86
CA PHE A 77 -13.01 -6.95 2.63
C PHE A 77 -14.04 -5.85 2.34
N THR A 78 -14.30 -4.95 3.30
CA THR A 78 -15.24 -3.82 3.13
C THR A 78 -14.69 -2.54 3.77
N CYS A 79 -15.13 -1.39 3.28
CA CYS A 79 -14.73 -0.09 3.85
C CYS A 79 -15.18 0.05 5.32
N TYR A 80 -16.28 -0.58 5.71
CA TYR A 80 -16.71 -0.68 7.11
C TYR A 80 -15.66 -1.36 7.99
N GLN A 81 -15.11 -2.50 7.53
CA GLN A 81 -14.06 -3.21 8.25
C GLN A 81 -12.77 -2.39 8.31
N VAL A 82 -12.39 -1.73 7.21
CA VAL A 82 -11.23 -0.81 7.20
C VAL A 82 -11.39 0.27 8.26
N THR A 83 -12.54 0.97 8.28
CA THR A 83 -12.82 2.02 9.25
C THR A 83 -12.77 1.50 10.68
N ALA A 84 -13.38 0.34 10.96
CA ALA A 84 -13.38 -0.26 12.29
C ALA A 84 -11.97 -0.63 12.76
N MET A 85 -11.16 -1.27 11.90
CA MET A 85 -9.78 -1.65 12.22
C MET A 85 -8.91 -0.44 12.51
N LEU A 86 -8.94 0.59 11.67
CA LEU A 86 -8.16 1.83 11.88
C LEU A 86 -8.60 2.57 13.16
N HIS A 87 -9.90 2.56 13.45
CA HIS A 87 -10.42 3.17 14.68
C HIS A 87 -9.92 2.45 15.94
N GLN A 88 -9.94 1.10 15.92
CA GLN A 88 -9.56 0.26 17.04
C GLN A 88 -8.04 0.13 17.21
N GLU A 89 -7.24 0.41 16.17
CA GLU A 89 -5.79 0.27 16.24
C GLU A 89 -5.19 1.19 17.31
N PRO A 90 -4.44 0.63 18.29
CA PRO A 90 -3.77 1.43 19.30
C PRO A 90 -2.67 2.29 18.68
N ALA A 91 -2.46 3.48 19.23
CA ALA A 91 -1.37 4.37 18.85
C ALA A 91 -0.05 3.89 19.49
N LEU A 92 0.57 2.85 18.91
CA LEU A 92 1.83 2.29 19.40
C LEU A 92 3.02 3.12 18.90
N LYS A 93 3.78 3.70 19.83
CA LYS A 93 4.88 4.61 19.50
C LYS A 93 5.96 3.91 18.67
N GLY A 94 6.23 4.47 17.49
CA GLY A 94 7.30 4.04 16.60
C GLY A 94 6.98 2.83 15.74
N THR A 95 5.86 2.12 15.97
CA THR A 95 5.45 0.99 15.13
C THR A 95 5.00 1.49 13.76
N PRO A 96 5.70 1.14 12.67
CA PRO A 96 5.32 1.50 11.30
C PRO A 96 3.95 0.94 10.93
N ILE A 97 3.12 1.76 10.27
CA ILE A 97 1.82 1.35 9.74
C ILE A 97 1.84 1.43 8.22
N ILE A 98 1.42 0.36 7.55
CA ILE A 98 1.26 0.28 6.11
C ILE A 98 -0.20 -0.04 5.81
N VAL A 99 -0.84 0.78 4.98
CA VAL A 99 -2.22 0.60 4.54
C VAL A 99 -2.20 0.33 3.03
N VAL A 100 -2.46 -0.91 2.65
CA VAL A 100 -2.30 -1.39 1.28
C VAL A 100 -3.61 -1.28 0.52
N ASP A 101 -3.55 -0.56 -0.60
CA ASP A 101 -4.66 -0.35 -1.54
C ASP A 101 -5.92 0.22 -0.86
N LEU A 102 -5.76 1.27 -0.04
CA LEU A 102 -6.79 1.77 0.88
C LEU A 102 -8.14 1.99 0.21
N LEU A 103 -8.17 2.66 -0.94
CA LEU A 103 -9.41 3.07 -1.61
C LEU A 103 -10.15 1.92 -2.29
N SER A 104 -9.55 0.73 -2.44
CA SER A 104 -10.17 -0.43 -3.10
C SER A 104 -11.58 -0.74 -2.57
N THR A 105 -11.74 -0.81 -1.25
CA THR A 105 -13.03 -1.13 -0.59
C THR A 105 -13.99 0.06 -0.46
N PHE A 106 -13.50 1.29 -0.63
CA PHE A 106 -14.34 2.50 -0.63
C PHE A 106 -14.91 2.79 -2.03
N LEU A 107 -14.28 2.21 -3.05
CA LEU A 107 -14.69 2.32 -4.45
C LEU A 107 -15.59 1.17 -4.89
N ASP A 108 -15.94 0.28 -3.97
CA ASP A 108 -16.93 -0.77 -4.17
C ASP A 108 -18.24 -0.18 -4.74
N GLU A 109 -18.84 -0.92 -5.66
CA GLU A 109 -20.07 -0.52 -6.35
C GLU A 109 -21.31 -0.64 -5.44
N ASP A 110 -21.25 -1.53 -4.45
CA ASP A 110 -22.32 -1.75 -3.48
C ASP A 110 -22.38 -0.65 -2.40
N VAL A 111 -21.39 0.26 -2.38
CA VAL A 111 -21.31 1.35 -1.40
C VAL A 111 -21.63 2.68 -2.08
N SER A 112 -22.66 3.36 -1.56
CA SER A 112 -23.02 4.69 -2.04
C SER A 112 -21.87 5.69 -1.84
N LEU A 113 -21.72 6.64 -2.75
CA LEU A 113 -20.66 7.66 -2.67
C LEU A 113 -20.69 8.44 -1.34
N THR A 114 -21.89 8.82 -0.87
CA THR A 114 -22.07 9.52 0.41
C THR A 114 -21.54 8.70 1.58
N GLU A 115 -21.80 7.40 1.58
CA GLU A 115 -21.33 6.50 2.61
C GLU A 115 -19.82 6.28 2.52
N SER A 116 -19.26 6.12 1.31
CA SER A 116 -17.81 6.06 1.10
C SER A 116 -17.12 7.30 1.65
N HIS A 117 -17.67 8.51 1.44
CA HIS A 117 -17.13 9.73 2.03
C HIS A 117 -17.20 9.74 3.55
N ARG A 118 -18.34 9.35 4.12
CA ARG A 118 -18.54 9.31 5.57
C ARG A 118 -17.52 8.39 6.24
N LEU A 119 -17.35 7.17 5.70
CA LEU A 119 -16.39 6.19 6.20
C LEU A 119 -14.94 6.60 5.95
N LEU A 120 -14.63 7.20 4.80
CA LEU A 120 -13.28 7.67 4.50
C LEU A 120 -12.89 8.82 5.44
N ALA A 121 -13.79 9.74 5.77
CA ALA A 121 -13.54 10.81 6.72
C ALA A 121 -13.24 10.27 8.14
N GLN A 122 -13.94 9.22 8.58
CA GLN A 122 -13.66 8.54 9.85
C GLN A 122 -12.30 7.82 9.83
N SER A 123 -11.98 7.19 8.69
CA SER A 123 -10.70 6.51 8.47
C SER A 123 -9.53 7.52 8.47
N ILE A 124 -9.68 8.66 7.80
CA ILE A 124 -8.74 9.77 7.79
C ILE A 124 -8.50 10.30 9.20
N THR A 125 -9.55 10.51 9.99
CA THR A 125 -9.42 10.94 11.39
C THR A 125 -8.58 9.95 12.19
N SER A 126 -8.78 8.65 11.98
CA SER A 126 -8.01 7.60 12.64
C SER A 126 -6.55 7.58 12.17
N LEU A 127 -6.29 7.74 10.87
CA LEU A 127 -4.95 7.84 10.30
C LEU A 127 -4.18 9.05 10.84
N GLN A 128 -4.83 10.21 10.95
CA GLN A 128 -4.24 11.41 11.54
C GLN A 128 -3.94 11.25 13.04
N ARG A 129 -4.77 10.49 13.77
CA ARG A 129 -4.48 10.12 15.17
C ARG A 129 -3.25 9.22 15.24
N LEU A 130 -3.20 8.16 14.44
CA LEU A 130 -2.12 7.18 14.42
C LEU A 130 -0.80 7.79 13.96
N CYS A 131 -0.84 8.71 12.98
CA CYS A 131 0.37 9.28 12.41
C CYS A 131 1.18 10.08 13.44
N LYS A 132 0.53 10.61 14.49
CA LYS A 132 1.22 11.33 15.58
C LYS A 132 2.28 10.49 16.28
N THR A 133 2.11 9.17 16.33
CA THR A 133 3.01 8.24 17.03
C THR A 133 3.73 7.28 16.11
N SER A 134 3.28 7.16 14.86
CA SER A 134 3.74 6.14 13.92
C SER A 134 3.93 6.75 12.53
N PRO A 135 5.03 6.42 11.81
CA PRO A 135 5.09 6.67 10.38
C PRO A 135 4.03 5.84 9.64
N ILE A 136 3.34 6.44 8.68
CA ILE A 136 2.29 5.76 7.90
C ILE A 136 2.63 5.81 6.40
N LEU A 137 2.62 4.64 5.75
CA LEU A 137 2.58 4.53 4.30
C LEU A 137 1.20 4.05 3.87
N ILE A 138 0.57 4.78 2.95
CA ILE A 138 -0.68 4.41 2.31
C ILE A 138 -0.40 4.16 0.85
N THR A 139 -0.81 3.03 0.32
CA THR A 139 -0.76 2.77 -1.12
C THR A 139 -2.14 2.71 -1.72
N ILE A 140 -2.25 3.12 -2.98
CA ILE A 140 -3.45 2.97 -3.80
C ILE A 140 -3.05 2.57 -5.22
N ASN A 141 -3.91 1.81 -5.89
CA ASN A 141 -3.80 1.60 -7.33
C ASN A 141 -4.13 2.91 -8.10
N PRO A 142 -3.49 3.21 -9.25
CA PRO A 142 -3.87 4.31 -10.12
C PRO A 142 -5.33 4.19 -10.55
N LEU A 143 -6.12 5.18 -10.16
CA LEU A 143 -7.56 5.18 -10.38
C LEU A 143 -7.90 5.95 -11.67
N LEU A 144 -7.30 5.50 -12.78
CA LEU A 144 -7.32 6.22 -14.08
C LEU A 144 -8.72 6.31 -14.72
N SER A 145 -9.67 5.49 -14.26
CA SER A 145 -11.02 5.40 -14.82
C SER A 145 -12.12 5.84 -13.84
N LEU A 146 -11.80 6.64 -12.82
CA LEU A 146 -12.82 7.12 -11.88
C LEU A 146 -13.75 8.14 -12.52
N SER A 147 -15.02 8.09 -12.10
CA SER A 147 -15.93 9.22 -12.29
C SER A 147 -15.41 10.47 -11.57
N ALA A 148 -15.81 11.65 -12.06
CA ALA A 148 -15.51 12.93 -11.43
C ALA A 148 -15.89 12.96 -9.94
N GLU A 149 -17.00 12.30 -9.59
CA GLU A 149 -17.48 12.16 -8.22
C GLU A 149 -16.52 11.33 -7.36
N ARG A 150 -16.10 10.14 -7.81
CA ARG A 150 -15.24 9.25 -7.03
C ARG A 150 -13.79 9.76 -6.91
N ILE A 151 -13.36 10.66 -7.80
CA ILE A 151 -12.07 11.37 -7.67
C ILE A 151 -11.99 12.17 -6.36
N SER A 152 -13.11 12.65 -5.82
CA SER A 152 -13.12 13.41 -4.57
C SER A 152 -12.66 12.58 -3.35
N LEU A 153 -12.80 11.24 -3.37
CA LEU A 153 -12.25 10.35 -2.35
C LEU A 153 -10.72 10.34 -2.38
N LEU A 154 -10.14 10.26 -3.57
CA LEU A 154 -8.69 10.38 -3.75
C LEU A 154 -8.18 11.74 -3.28
N ASN A 155 -8.89 12.82 -3.64
CA ASN A 155 -8.51 14.16 -3.22
C ASN A 155 -8.53 14.32 -1.70
N ALA A 156 -9.55 13.79 -1.01
CA ALA A 156 -9.62 13.80 0.44
C ALA A 156 -8.45 13.07 1.09
N LEU A 157 -8.03 11.93 0.53
CA LEU A 157 -6.86 11.18 0.99
C LEU A 157 -5.55 11.93 0.71
N ALA A 158 -5.40 12.51 -0.48
CA ALA A 158 -4.21 13.25 -0.85
C ALA A 158 -4.00 14.51 0.01
N GLN A 159 -5.07 15.15 0.48
CA GLN A 159 -5.01 16.32 1.36
C GLN A 159 -4.34 16.06 2.72
N ILE A 160 -4.35 14.82 3.22
CA ILE A 160 -3.73 14.48 4.50
C ILE A 160 -2.30 13.97 4.38
N ALA A 161 -1.86 13.62 3.17
CA ALA A 161 -0.52 13.12 2.92
C ALA A 161 0.48 14.27 2.87
N GLN A 162 1.58 14.16 3.64
CA GLN A 162 2.67 15.14 3.59
C GLN A 162 3.57 14.90 2.39
N ILE A 163 3.68 13.65 1.94
CA ILE A 163 4.49 13.25 0.80
C ILE A 163 3.63 12.39 -0.11
N THR A 164 3.63 12.70 -1.40
CA THR A 164 2.95 11.88 -2.41
C THR A 164 3.94 11.45 -3.48
N TYR A 165 4.04 10.13 -3.69
CA TYR A 165 4.77 9.54 -4.80
C TYR A 165 3.79 9.01 -5.85
N ARG A 166 4.09 9.25 -7.12
CA ARG A 166 3.35 8.68 -8.26
C ARG A 166 4.31 7.84 -9.08
N PHE A 167 3.94 6.59 -9.30
CA PHE A 167 4.67 5.65 -10.13
C PHE A 167 3.89 5.41 -11.41
N GLU A 168 4.61 5.43 -12.52
CA GLU A 168 4.06 5.12 -13.82
C GLU A 168 4.37 3.64 -14.14
N GLU A 169 3.45 3.00 -14.85
CA GLU A 169 3.70 1.66 -15.36
C GLU A 169 4.74 1.77 -16.48
N THR A 170 5.93 1.21 -16.28
CA THR A 170 6.88 1.06 -17.39
C THR A 170 6.28 0.06 -18.36
N VAL A 171 5.67 0.53 -19.44
CA VAL A 171 5.22 -0.34 -20.53
C VAL A 171 6.45 -1.11 -21.00
N PRO A 172 6.48 -2.46 -20.92
CA PRO A 172 7.60 -3.20 -21.44
C PRO A 172 7.70 -2.89 -22.93
N VAL A 173 8.82 -2.31 -23.35
CA VAL A 173 9.14 -2.22 -24.77
C VAL A 173 9.26 -3.67 -25.23
N LEU A 174 8.23 -4.17 -25.92
CA LEU A 174 8.30 -5.46 -26.59
C LEU A 174 9.57 -5.45 -27.44
N PRO A 175 10.46 -6.45 -27.32
CA PRO A 175 11.59 -6.57 -28.23
C PRO A 175 11.03 -6.50 -29.64
N GLN A 176 11.43 -5.51 -30.43
CA GLN A 176 11.14 -5.50 -31.86
C GLN A 176 11.59 -6.86 -32.37
N GLN A 177 10.65 -7.66 -32.88
CA GLN A 177 10.97 -8.94 -33.49
C GLN A 177 12.08 -8.67 -34.50
N GLN A 178 13.30 -9.16 -34.22
CA GLN A 178 14.34 -9.24 -35.23
C GLN A 178 13.70 -9.96 -36.40
N GLU A 179 13.60 -9.27 -37.54
CA GLU A 179 13.18 -9.85 -38.81
C GLU A 179 13.88 -11.19 -38.95
N MET A 180 13.06 -12.24 -38.91
CA MET A 180 13.51 -13.62 -38.96
C MET A 180 14.03 -13.84 -40.40
N LEU A 181 15.34 -13.63 -40.59
CA LEU A 181 16.06 -13.96 -41.82
C LEU A 181 16.01 -15.47 -42.02
N TRP A 182 14.96 -15.97 -42.66
CA TRP A 182 14.96 -17.32 -43.21
C TRP A 182 15.67 -17.25 -44.57
N PRO A 183 16.76 -18.00 -44.80
CA PRO A 183 17.29 -18.14 -46.14
C PRO A 183 16.26 -18.91 -46.99
N PRO A 184 16.16 -18.65 -48.31
CA PRO A 184 15.32 -19.46 -49.18
C PRO A 184 15.88 -20.88 -49.21
N GLU A 185 15.02 -21.86 -48.96
CA GLU A 185 15.32 -23.27 -49.22
C GLU A 185 15.54 -23.48 -50.73
N ILE A 186 16.53 -24.32 -51.04
CA ILE A 186 17.09 -24.62 -52.37
C ILE A 186 16.07 -25.31 -53.28
#